data_AF-A0A104DY45-F1
#
_entry.id   AF-A0A104DY45-F1
#
_cell.length_a   1.000
_cell.length_b   1.000
_cell.length_c   1.000
_cell.angle_alpha   90.00
_cell.angle_beta   90.00
_cell.angle_gamma   90.00
#
_symmetry.space_group_name_H-M   'P 1'
#
loop_
_entity.id
_entity.type
_entity.pdbx_description
1 polymer ?
#
loop_
_entity_poly.entity_id
_entity_poly.type
_entity_poly.pdbx_seq_one_letter_code
_entity_poly.pdbx_strand_id
1 'polypeptide(L)' 'MVFDMMKRELRELVDLVRRTTKWETPVACGKVNLADVSADTRSAHDARLERIVELHAKYDL' A
#
# COMPACT_ATOMS: atom_id res chain seq x y z
N MET A 1 13.86 -11.00 17.60
CA MET A 1 14.58 -12.03 16.80
C MET A 1 14.08 -11.98 15.36
N VAL A 2 14.70 -12.70 14.41
CA VAL A 2 14.31 -12.70 12.97
C VAL A 2 12.82 -12.98 12.77
N PHE A 3 12.25 -13.89 13.55
CA PHE A 3 10.82 -14.20 13.52
C PHE A 3 9.91 -13.03 13.94
N ASP A 4 10.33 -12.20 14.90
CA ASP A 4 9.56 -11.01 15.30
C ASP A 4 9.61 -9.93 14.24
N MET A 5 10.72 -9.83 13.50
CA MET A 5 10.85 -8.94 12.35
C MET A 5 9.89 -9.39 11.24
N MET A 6 9.88 -10.68 10.89
CA MET A 6 8.94 -11.21 9.89
C MET A 6 7.48 -10.96 10.26
N LYS A 7 7.09 -11.17 11.53
CA LYS A 7 5.71 -10.85 11.99
C LYS A 7 5.35 -9.38 11.83
N ARG A 8 6.31 -8.47 12.06
CA ARG A 8 6.09 -7.02 11.88
C ARG A 8 5.94 -6.67 10.41
N GLU A 9 6.81 -7.19 9.56
CA GLU A 9 6.81 -6.96 8.11
C GLU A 9 5.54 -7.54 7.44
N LEU A 10 5.08 -8.73 7.84
CA LEU A 10 3.81 -9.28 7.35
C LEU A 10 2.59 -8.48 7.82
N ARG A 11 2.61 -7.97 9.06
CA ARG A 11 1.55 -7.07 9.55
C ARG A 11 1.56 -5.75 8.78
N GLU A 12 2.74 -5.21 8.52
CA GLU A 12 2.95 -4.02 7.69
C GLU A 12 2.36 -4.24 6.29
N LEU A 13 2.65 -5.38 5.64
CA LEU A 13 2.10 -5.73 4.33
C LEU A 13 0.57 -5.71 4.33
N VAL A 14 -0.07 -6.38 5.30
CA VAL A 14 -1.53 -6.41 5.41
C VAL A 14 -2.11 -5.00 5.60
N ASP A 15 -1.48 -4.19 6.46
CA ASP A 15 -1.91 -2.81 6.70
C ASP A 15 -1.73 -1.93 5.45
N LEU A 16 -0.63 -2.11 4.71
CA LEU A 16 -0.36 -1.40 3.46
C LEU A 16 -1.41 -1.76 2.41
N VAL A 17 -1.64 -3.04 2.14
CA VAL A 17 -2.66 -3.51 1.20
C VAL A 17 -4.03 -2.93 1.56
N ARG A 18 -4.42 -3.01 2.84
CA ARG A 18 -5.70 -2.46 3.31
C ARG A 18 -5.82 -0.96 3.05
N ARG A 19 -4.77 -0.19 3.30
CA ARG A 19 -4.75 1.27 3.09
C ARG A 19 -4.80 1.63 1.62
N THR A 20 -4.06 0.92 0.78
CA THR A 20 -4.08 1.07 -0.69
C THR A 20 -5.47 0.77 -1.22
N THR A 21 -6.07 -0.37 -0.89
CA THR A 21 -7.44 -0.71 -1.33
C THR A 21 -8.46 0.34 -0.87
N LYS A 22 -8.36 0.86 0.36
CA LYS A 22 -9.26 1.91 0.85
C LYS A 22 -9.11 3.22 0.05
N TRP A 23 -7.90 3.54 -0.41
CA TRP A 23 -7.65 4.72 -1.24
C TRP A 23 -8.11 4.52 -2.69
N GLU A 24 -7.87 3.35 -3.27
CA GLU A 24 -8.23 3.02 -4.66
C GLU A 24 -9.73 2.81 -4.84
N THR A 25 -10.44 2.27 -3.85
CA THR A 25 -11.89 2.01 -3.92
C THR A 25 -12.71 3.26 -4.32
N PRO A 26 -12.62 4.41 -3.63
CA PRO A 26 -13.36 5.60 -4.03
C PRO A 26 -12.92 6.17 -5.38
N VAL A 27 -11.65 5.99 -5.76
CA VAL A 27 -11.15 6.37 -7.09
C VAL A 27 -11.79 5.52 -8.18
N ALA A 28 -11.77 4.19 -8.03
CA ALA A 28 -12.34 3.24 -8.97
C ALA A 28 -13.87 3.38 -9.07
N CYS A 29 -14.55 3.70 -7.96
CA CYS A 29 -15.99 4.00 -7.96
C CYS A 29 -16.32 5.41 -8.48
N GLY A 30 -15.34 6.20 -8.94
CA GLY A 30 -15.56 7.56 -9.46
C GLY A 30 -15.98 8.59 -8.41
N LYS A 31 -15.87 8.27 -7.12
CA LYS A 31 -16.17 9.19 -6.00
C LYS A 31 -15.06 10.21 -5.76
N VAL A 32 -13.83 9.86 -6.15
CA VAL A 32 -12.66 10.73 -6.11
C VAL A 32 -12.08 10.78 -7.51
N ASN A 33 -11.97 11.98 -8.07
CA ASN A 33 -11.27 12.17 -9.32
C ASN A 33 -9.77 12.27 -9.03
N LEU A 34 -8.96 11.44 -9.68
CA LEU A 34 -7.51 11.44 -9.51
C LEU A 34 -6.93 12.83 -9.79
N ALA A 35 -7.45 13.56 -10.77
CA ALA A 35 -7.01 14.90 -11.14
C ALA A 35 -7.05 15.89 -9.94
N ASP A 36 -8.00 15.70 -9.03
CA ASP A 36 -8.20 16.56 -7.85
C ASP A 36 -7.32 16.15 -6.66
N VAL A 37 -6.65 15.00 -6.74
CA VAL A 37 -5.72 14.50 -5.71
C VAL A 37 -4.36 15.15 -5.90
N SER A 38 -3.80 15.71 -4.81
CA SER A 38 -2.48 16.35 -4.82
C SER A 38 -1.36 15.38 -5.23
N ALA A 39 -0.33 15.92 -5.88
CA ALA A 39 0.84 15.16 -6.29
C ALA A 39 1.50 14.44 -5.10
N ASP A 40 1.57 15.08 -3.93
CA ASP A 40 2.13 14.49 -2.70
C ASP A 40 1.33 13.26 -2.24
N THR A 41 0.00 13.32 -2.36
CA THR A 41 -0.87 12.20 -1.98
C THR A 41 -0.70 11.03 -2.94
N ARG A 42 -0.51 11.29 -4.23
CA ARG A 42 -0.23 10.26 -5.23
C ARG A 42 1.15 9.65 -5.03
N SER A 43 2.18 10.48 -4.82
CA SER A 43 3.54 10.01 -4.53
C SER A 43 3.59 9.14 -3.26
N ALA A 44 2.86 9.52 -2.21
CA ALA A 44 2.74 8.71 -1.01
C ALA A 44 1.97 7.39 -1.23
N HIS A 45 1.08 7.33 -2.22
CA HIS A 45 0.43 6.09 -2.64
C HIS A 45 1.40 5.19 -3.41
N ASP A 46 2.15 5.75 -4.35
CA ASP A 46 3.12 5.03 -5.16
C ASP A 46 4.21 4.40 -4.29
N ALA A 47 4.75 5.14 -3.31
CA ALA A 47 5.71 4.59 -2.34
C ALA A 47 5.13 3.43 -1.50
N ARG A 48 3.82 3.41 -1.22
CA ARG A 48 3.18 2.26 -0.55
C ARG A 48 3.10 1.06 -1.48
N LEU A 49 2.80 1.27 -2.76
CA LEU A 49 2.77 0.19 -3.76
C LEU A 49 4.16 -0.43 -3.93
N GLU A 50 5.21 0.38 -4.04
CA GLU A 50 6.59 -0.10 -4.10
C GLU A 50 6.91 -0.97 -2.88
N ARG A 51 6.55 -0.51 -1.68
CA ARG A 51 6.78 -1.27 -0.44
C ARG A 51 6.00 -2.59 -0.41
N ILE A 52 4.77 -2.62 -0.93
CA ILE A 52 3.98 -3.85 -1.06
C ILE A 52 4.72 -4.83 -1.99
N VAL A 53 5.17 -4.38 -3.15
CA VAL A 53 5.89 -5.21 -4.13
C VAL A 53 7.18 -5.78 -3.53
N GLU A 54 7.96 -4.97 -2.81
CA GLU A 54 9.16 -5.43 -2.11
C GLU A 54 8.85 -6.56 -1.11
N LEU A 55 7.84 -6.36 -0.24
CA LEU A 55 7.47 -7.34 0.77
C LEU A 55 6.88 -8.61 0.15
N HIS A 56 6.10 -8.47 -0.92
CA HIS A 56 5.55 -9.59 -1.68
C HIS A 56 6.66 -10.45 -2.29
N ALA A 57 7.62 -9.82 -2.96
CA ALA A 57 8.78 -10.50 -3.53
C ALA A 57 9.67 -11.14 -2.45
N LYS A 58 9.83 -10.48 -1.30
CA LYS A 58 10.63 -11.00 -0.17
C LYS A 58 10.05 -12.31 0.41
N TYR A 59 8.73 -12.44 0.43
CA TYR A 59 8.04 -13.59 1.03
C TYR A 59 7.46 -14.58 0.02
N ASP A 60 7.66 -14.33 -1.28
CA ASP A 60 7.14 -15.16 -2.37
C ASP A 60 5.61 -15.38 -2.27
N LEU A 61 4.90 -14.28 -2.00
CA LEU A 61 3.44 -14.24 -1.95
C LEU A 61 2.84 -14.03 -3.34
#